data_AF-A0A7S7U756-F1
#
_entry.id   AF-A0A7S7U756-F1
#
_cell.length_a   1.000
_cell.length_b   1.000
_cell.length_c   1.000
_cell.angle_alpha   90.00
_cell.angle_beta   90.00
_cell.angle_gamma   90.00
#
_symmetry.space_group_name_H-M   'P 1'
#
loop_
_entity.id
_entity.type
_entity.pdbx_description
1 polymer ?
#
loop_
_entity_poly.entity_id
_entity_poly.type
_entity_poly.pdbx_seq_one_letter_code
_entity_poly.pdbx_strand_id
1 'polypeptide(L)'
;MTGFPRYAIYFAAGADNALSRFGAELLGYDSYTGAEVSFPQDALNVAPDWPDVAADPRKYGFHGTLKAPMALASGRTEAELMAACAAFAGKERPIPVIRPVVDAISGFIAVIPAEPVSELQQLAADSVRDFDAFRPPLTVEDRARRKPEKLTERQRDYLDRWGYPYVMEEFRFHMTLTGRLDADRRGPILEMLRDRFAGLKLERLAIDRIALFKQDDAKTHFRIIGEWTLAQSS
;
A
#
# COMPACT_ATOMS: atom_id res chain seq x y z
N MET A 1 10.98 -9.80 -6.76
CA MET A 1 12.26 -9.13 -6.50
C MET A 1 13.02 -9.88 -5.44
N THR A 2 14.27 -10.16 -5.73
CA THR A 2 15.23 -10.82 -4.83
C THR A 2 16.18 -9.83 -4.16
N GLY A 3 16.31 -8.60 -4.69
CA GLY A 3 17.18 -7.57 -4.14
C GLY A 3 16.64 -6.93 -2.87
N PHE A 4 17.56 -6.66 -1.93
CA PHE A 4 17.34 -5.90 -0.72
C PHE A 4 18.42 -4.81 -0.58
N PRO A 5 18.14 -3.69 0.11
CA PRO A 5 16.84 -3.30 0.67
C PRO A 5 15.77 -3.04 -0.41
N ARG A 6 14.50 -3.20 -0.02
CA ARG A 6 13.34 -2.84 -0.87
C ARG A 6 12.76 -1.52 -0.39
N TYR A 7 12.36 -0.69 -1.34
CA TYR A 7 11.72 0.60 -1.13
C TYR A 7 10.36 0.64 -1.79
N ALA A 8 9.39 1.29 -1.17
CA ALA A 8 8.07 1.47 -1.76
C ALA A 8 7.57 2.89 -1.52
N ILE A 9 6.82 3.44 -2.48
CA ILE A 9 6.16 4.74 -2.33
C ILE A 9 4.70 4.47 -2.05
N TYR A 10 4.27 4.76 -0.83
CA TYR A 10 2.94 4.50 -0.35
C TYR A 10 2.26 5.78 0.13
N PHE A 11 0.95 5.71 0.31
CA PHE A 11 0.23 6.58 1.20
C PHE A 11 0.19 5.96 2.60
N ALA A 12 0.51 6.75 3.62
CA ALA A 12 0.23 6.47 5.02
C ALA A 12 -0.43 7.72 5.62
N ALA A 13 -1.37 7.56 6.56
CA ALA A 13 -2.24 8.67 6.97
C ALA A 13 -1.62 9.63 8.01
N GLY A 14 -0.35 9.43 8.38
CA GLY A 14 0.37 10.14 9.45
C GLY A 14 0.40 9.35 10.76
N ALA A 15 1.47 9.49 11.55
CA ALA A 15 1.67 8.73 12.80
C ALA A 15 0.54 8.93 13.83
N ASP A 16 0.05 10.17 13.97
CA ASP A 16 -0.99 10.52 14.96
C ASP A 16 -2.42 10.32 14.44
N ASN A 17 -2.58 9.77 13.23
CA ASN A 17 -3.90 9.61 12.61
C ASN A 17 -4.63 8.38 13.15
N ALA A 18 -5.93 8.52 13.42
CA ALA A 18 -6.78 7.43 13.89
C ALA A 18 -6.85 6.27 12.89
N LEU A 19 -6.79 6.54 11.59
CA LEU A 19 -6.73 5.53 10.53
C LEU A 19 -5.42 4.72 10.57
N SER A 20 -4.28 5.37 10.86
CA SER A 20 -3.00 4.68 11.02
C SER A 20 -3.02 3.74 12.22
N ARG A 21 -3.54 4.21 13.37
CA ARG A 21 -3.71 3.36 14.58
C ARG A 21 -4.64 2.18 14.31
N PHE A 22 -5.79 2.43 13.69
CA PHE A 22 -6.75 1.38 13.31
C PHE A 22 -6.08 0.25 12.51
N GLY A 23 -5.30 0.61 11.50
CA GLY A 23 -4.59 -0.38 10.69
C GLY A 23 -3.46 -1.07 11.45
N ALA A 24 -2.66 -0.33 12.23
CA ALA A 24 -1.55 -0.89 13.00
C ALA A 24 -2.02 -1.91 14.05
N GLU A 25 -3.13 -1.64 14.73
CA GLU A 25 -3.76 -2.57 15.67
C GLU A 25 -4.23 -3.86 14.98
N LEU A 26 -4.90 -3.74 13.83
CA LEU A 26 -5.41 -4.89 13.09
C LEU A 26 -4.30 -5.72 12.43
N LEU A 27 -3.20 -5.09 12.01
CA LEU A 27 -2.03 -5.80 11.48
C LEU A 27 -1.10 -6.30 12.59
N GLY A 28 -1.23 -5.77 13.80
CA GLY A 28 -0.38 -6.03 14.95
C GLY A 28 1.05 -5.49 14.76
N TYR A 29 1.25 -4.49 13.92
CA TYR A 29 2.54 -3.88 13.62
C TYR A 29 2.37 -2.42 13.18
N ASP A 30 3.16 -1.52 13.76
CA ASP A 30 3.19 -0.11 13.41
C ASP A 30 4.45 0.22 12.60
N SER A 31 4.28 0.59 11.33
CA SER A 31 5.39 0.98 10.44
C SER A 31 6.04 2.32 10.79
N TYR A 32 5.40 3.19 11.58
CA TYR A 32 5.99 4.45 12.03
C TYR A 32 7.06 4.21 13.11
N THR A 33 6.71 3.42 14.11
CA THR A 33 7.60 3.12 15.25
C THR A 33 8.46 1.88 15.03
N GLY A 34 8.04 0.99 14.13
CA GLY A 34 8.62 -0.34 13.96
C GLY A 34 8.27 -1.32 15.08
N ALA A 35 7.29 -0.98 15.93
CA ALA A 35 6.90 -1.78 17.08
C ALA A 35 5.79 -2.79 16.73
N GLU A 36 5.79 -3.90 17.47
CA GLU A 36 4.67 -4.83 17.48
C GLU A 36 3.50 -4.24 18.28
N VAL A 37 2.28 -4.44 17.77
CA VAL A 37 1.04 -3.96 18.39
C VAL A 37 0.19 -5.18 18.77
N SER A 38 -0.45 -5.13 19.93
CA SER A 38 -1.36 -6.19 20.35
C SER A 38 -2.61 -6.17 19.48
N PHE A 39 -3.02 -7.35 19.01
CA PHE A 39 -4.26 -7.48 18.26
C PHE A 39 -5.46 -7.19 19.15
N PRO A 40 -6.51 -6.53 18.61
CA PRO A 40 -7.67 -6.19 19.40
C PRO A 40 -8.53 -7.43 19.72
N GLN A 41 -9.12 -7.45 20.92
CA GLN A 41 -9.81 -8.63 21.45
C GLN A 41 -11.04 -9.03 20.62
N ASP A 42 -11.77 -8.09 20.06
CA ASP A 42 -12.90 -8.37 19.18
C ASP A 42 -12.49 -9.03 17.86
N ALA A 43 -11.35 -8.67 17.28
CA ALA A 43 -10.80 -9.38 16.13
C ALA A 43 -10.46 -10.83 16.48
N LEU A 44 -9.83 -11.05 17.65
CA LEU A 44 -9.54 -12.40 18.17
C LEU A 44 -10.81 -13.20 18.52
N ASN A 45 -11.89 -12.53 18.94
CA ASN A 45 -13.17 -13.19 19.20
C ASN A 45 -13.86 -13.66 17.91
N VAL A 46 -13.75 -12.89 16.82
CA VAL A 46 -14.32 -13.23 15.51
C VAL A 46 -13.47 -14.27 14.77
N ALA A 47 -12.14 -14.16 14.89
CA ALA A 47 -11.18 -15.09 14.32
C ALA A 47 -10.03 -15.30 15.31
N PRO A 48 -10.03 -16.40 16.07
CA PRO A 48 -8.96 -16.71 17.02
C PRO A 48 -7.56 -16.79 16.40
N ASP A 49 -7.49 -17.10 15.10
CA ASP A 49 -6.29 -17.10 14.25
C ASP A 49 -6.06 -15.77 13.53
N TRP A 50 -6.57 -14.64 14.05
CA TRP A 50 -6.36 -13.31 13.47
C TRP A 50 -4.90 -12.98 13.10
N PRO A 51 -3.87 -13.40 13.88
CA PRO A 51 -2.48 -13.22 13.46
C PRO A 51 -2.16 -13.79 12.07
N ASP A 52 -2.71 -14.96 11.74
CA ASP A 52 -2.52 -15.61 10.44
C ASP A 52 -3.32 -14.88 9.34
N VAL A 53 -4.53 -14.42 9.68
CA VAL A 53 -5.35 -13.59 8.79
C VAL A 53 -4.63 -12.30 8.39
N ALA A 54 -3.90 -11.68 9.32
CA ALA A 54 -3.20 -10.42 9.11
C ALA A 54 -1.75 -10.59 8.60
N ALA A 55 -1.21 -11.81 8.56
CA ALA A 55 0.22 -12.07 8.35
C ALA A 55 0.75 -11.49 7.02
N ASP A 56 0.03 -11.71 5.92
CA ASP A 56 0.42 -11.24 4.59
C ASP A 56 0.55 -9.70 4.50
N PRO A 57 -0.49 -8.90 4.86
CA PRO A 57 -0.37 -7.44 4.85
C PRO A 57 0.54 -6.88 5.95
N ARG A 58 0.65 -7.54 7.12
CA ARG A 58 1.52 -7.11 8.23
C ARG A 58 2.94 -6.84 7.78
N LYS A 59 3.47 -7.68 6.87
CA LYS A 59 4.82 -7.51 6.31
C LYS A 59 5.08 -6.12 5.73
N TYR A 60 4.07 -5.50 5.14
CA TYR A 60 4.16 -4.20 4.48
C TYR A 60 3.72 -3.04 5.38
N GLY A 61 3.06 -3.34 6.51
CA GLY A 61 2.37 -2.35 7.33
C GLY A 61 1.09 -1.83 6.68
N PHE A 62 0.34 -1.00 7.41
CA PHE A 62 -0.91 -0.44 6.92
C PHE A 62 -0.65 0.76 6.01
N HIS A 63 -0.99 0.64 4.73
CA HIS A 63 -0.60 1.61 3.70
C HIS A 63 -1.51 1.52 2.47
N GLY A 64 -1.52 2.56 1.63
CA GLY A 64 -2.07 2.50 0.27
C GLY A 64 -0.95 2.52 -0.77
N THR A 65 -0.87 1.53 -1.67
CA THR A 65 0.23 1.47 -2.65
C THR A 65 0.10 2.57 -3.72
N LEU A 66 1.18 3.34 -4.00
CA LEU A 66 1.29 4.24 -5.16
C LEU A 66 2.37 3.78 -6.14
N LYS A 67 3.53 3.36 -5.62
CA LYS A 67 4.57 2.59 -6.32
C LYS A 67 4.83 1.31 -5.55
N ALA A 68 4.62 0.17 -6.21
CA ALA A 68 4.94 -1.14 -5.65
C ALA A 68 6.41 -1.23 -5.22
N PRO A 69 6.74 -2.06 -4.22
CA PRO A 69 8.12 -2.23 -3.76
C PRO A 69 9.11 -2.46 -4.89
N MET A 70 10.34 -1.96 -4.72
CA MET A 70 11.46 -2.14 -5.64
C MET A 70 12.80 -2.16 -4.91
N ALA A 71 13.73 -2.98 -5.37
CA ALA A 71 15.15 -2.73 -5.05
C ALA A 71 15.61 -1.52 -5.89
N LEU A 72 16.68 -0.84 -5.44
CA LEU A 72 17.26 0.23 -6.25
C LEU A 72 18.08 -0.34 -7.41
N ALA A 73 18.01 0.33 -8.57
CA ALA A 73 18.88 0.07 -9.70
C ALA A 73 20.34 0.33 -9.33
N SER A 74 21.27 -0.33 -10.03
CA SER A 74 22.70 -0.07 -9.85
C SER A 74 23.00 1.42 -10.11
N GLY A 75 23.78 2.04 -9.22
CA GLY A 75 24.11 3.46 -9.29
C GLY A 75 23.04 4.41 -8.75
N ARG A 76 21.90 3.91 -8.24
CA ARG A 76 20.91 4.70 -7.50
C ARG A 76 21.05 4.52 -5.99
N THR A 77 20.82 5.58 -5.25
CA THR A 77 20.96 5.64 -3.80
C THR A 77 19.65 5.96 -3.09
N GLU A 78 19.55 5.61 -1.81
CA GLU A 78 18.41 5.98 -0.96
C GLU A 78 18.24 7.50 -0.87
N ALA A 79 19.35 8.25 -0.77
CA ALA A 79 19.34 9.71 -0.71
C ALA A 79 18.76 10.34 -1.98
N GLU A 80 19.11 9.83 -3.17
CA GLU A 80 18.51 10.28 -4.42
C GLU A 80 17.01 9.97 -4.49
N LEU A 81 16.59 8.80 -3.97
CA LEU A 81 15.17 8.46 -3.92
C LEU A 81 14.41 9.40 -2.97
N MET A 82 14.96 9.72 -1.80
CA MET A 82 14.37 10.70 -0.88
C MET A 82 14.29 12.10 -1.51
N ALA A 83 15.32 12.53 -2.22
CA ALA A 83 15.30 13.79 -2.95
C ALA A 83 14.24 13.80 -4.06
N ALA A 84 14.09 12.68 -4.78
CA ALA A 84 13.03 12.52 -5.77
C ALA A 84 11.63 12.53 -5.12
N CYS A 85 11.46 11.99 -3.91
CA CYS A 85 10.21 12.09 -3.17
C CYS A 85 9.87 13.54 -2.81
N ALA A 86 10.85 14.31 -2.32
CA ALA A 86 10.66 15.73 -2.04
C ALA A 86 10.30 16.53 -3.30
N ALA A 87 11.02 16.29 -4.40
CA ALA A 87 10.74 16.92 -5.69
C ALA A 87 9.36 16.53 -6.25
N PHE A 88 8.98 15.26 -6.13
CA PHE A 88 7.65 14.77 -6.53
C PHE A 88 6.55 15.44 -5.71
N ALA A 89 6.72 15.52 -4.39
CA ALA A 89 5.75 16.13 -3.50
C ALA A 89 5.60 17.63 -3.73
N GLY A 90 6.67 18.33 -4.13
CA GLY A 90 6.65 19.76 -4.44
C GLY A 90 5.97 20.16 -5.75
N LYS A 91 5.60 19.21 -6.64
CA LYS A 91 4.88 19.56 -7.88
C LYS A 91 3.40 19.79 -7.55
N GLU A 92 2.92 20.99 -7.81
CA GLU A 92 1.51 21.36 -7.61
C GLU A 92 0.56 20.42 -8.35
N ARG A 93 -0.49 19.99 -7.65
CA ARG A 93 -1.55 19.13 -8.19
C ARG A 93 -2.82 19.20 -7.33
N PRO A 94 -3.98 18.79 -7.87
CA PRO A 94 -5.14 18.51 -7.04
C PRO A 94 -4.84 17.38 -6.04
N ILE A 95 -5.25 17.57 -4.78
CA ILE A 95 -5.16 16.54 -3.75
C ILE A 95 -6.33 15.57 -3.91
N PRO A 96 -6.09 14.27 -4.17
CA PRO A 96 -7.18 13.31 -4.26
C PRO A 96 -7.87 13.17 -2.91
N VAL A 97 -9.20 13.18 -2.90
CA VAL A 97 -10.00 12.90 -1.70
C VAL A 97 -10.93 11.75 -2.00
N ILE A 98 -10.89 10.71 -1.16
CA ILE A 98 -11.77 9.55 -1.28
C ILE A 98 -12.82 9.56 -0.18
N ARG A 99 -13.96 8.91 -0.45
CA ARG A 99 -14.85 8.40 0.59
C ARG A 99 -14.41 6.97 0.94
N PRO A 100 -13.72 6.75 2.07
CA PRO A 100 -13.17 5.44 2.37
C PRO A 100 -14.27 4.51 2.91
N VAL A 101 -14.26 3.25 2.46
CA VAL A 101 -15.12 2.18 2.97
C VAL A 101 -14.30 0.91 3.17
N VAL A 102 -14.74 0.05 4.09
CA VAL A 102 -14.16 -1.29 4.24
C VAL A 102 -14.97 -2.27 3.38
N ASP A 103 -14.28 -2.92 2.44
CA ASP A 103 -14.89 -3.95 1.60
C ASP A 103 -13.90 -5.03 1.17
N ALA A 104 -14.46 -6.14 0.67
CA ALA A 104 -13.69 -7.20 0.06
C ALA A 104 -13.29 -6.82 -1.38
N ILE A 105 -12.00 -7.01 -1.67
CA ILE A 105 -11.42 -6.81 -2.99
C ILE A 105 -10.52 -7.99 -3.33
N SER A 106 -10.76 -8.63 -4.47
CA SER A 106 -9.90 -9.70 -4.99
C SER A 106 -9.63 -10.85 -4.00
N GLY A 107 -10.54 -11.10 -3.05
CA GLY A 107 -10.48 -12.19 -2.06
C GLY A 107 -9.94 -11.81 -0.68
N PHE A 108 -9.55 -10.56 -0.45
CA PHE A 108 -9.12 -10.05 0.86
C PHE A 108 -9.92 -8.80 1.24
N ILE A 109 -9.81 -8.29 2.48
CA ILE A 109 -10.53 -7.11 2.95
C ILE A 109 -9.56 -5.93 3.12
N ALA A 110 -10.01 -4.74 2.72
CA ALA A 110 -9.21 -3.52 2.74
C ALA A 110 -10.09 -2.28 2.92
N VAL A 111 -9.47 -1.15 3.31
CA VAL A 111 -10.05 0.18 3.12
C VAL A 111 -9.86 0.58 1.66
N ILE A 112 -10.94 0.89 0.95
CA ILE A 112 -10.94 1.25 -0.48
C ILE A 112 -11.76 2.53 -0.71
N PRO A 113 -11.56 3.22 -1.85
CA PRO A 113 -12.47 4.28 -2.28
C PRO A 113 -13.83 3.68 -2.63
N ALA A 114 -14.91 4.28 -2.15
CA ALA A 114 -16.26 3.82 -2.46
C ALA A 114 -16.68 4.08 -3.91
N GLU A 115 -16.04 5.06 -4.55
CA GLU A 115 -16.16 5.37 -5.97
C GLU A 115 -14.76 5.58 -6.59
N PRO A 116 -14.60 5.40 -7.91
CA PRO A 116 -13.37 5.77 -8.60
C PRO A 116 -13.04 7.26 -8.42
N VAL A 117 -11.76 7.57 -8.18
CA VAL A 117 -11.27 8.95 -8.05
C VAL A 117 -10.14 9.16 -9.07
N SER A 118 -10.39 9.98 -10.09
CA SER A 118 -9.47 10.23 -11.22
C SER A 118 -8.13 10.81 -10.77
N GLU A 119 -8.15 11.73 -9.82
CA GLU A 119 -6.98 12.39 -9.26
C GLU A 119 -6.08 11.38 -8.55
N LEU A 120 -6.68 10.37 -7.89
CA LEU A 120 -5.93 9.32 -7.22
C LEU A 120 -5.29 8.36 -8.22
N GLN A 121 -6.01 8.03 -9.30
CA GLN A 121 -5.47 7.25 -10.40
C GLN A 121 -4.30 7.99 -11.08
N GLN A 122 -4.44 9.30 -11.29
CA GLN A 122 -3.38 10.13 -11.86
C GLN A 122 -2.17 10.20 -10.92
N LEU A 123 -2.37 10.42 -9.62
CA LEU A 123 -1.30 10.43 -8.62
C LEU A 123 -0.50 9.11 -8.61
N ALA A 124 -1.19 7.97 -8.68
CA ALA A 124 -0.55 6.66 -8.78
C ALA A 124 0.20 6.47 -10.11
N ALA A 125 -0.39 6.89 -11.23
CA ALA A 125 0.26 6.84 -12.54
C ALA A 125 1.54 7.68 -12.58
N ASP A 126 1.52 8.89 -12.01
CA ASP A 126 2.68 9.77 -11.95
C ASP A 126 3.75 9.22 -11.00
N SER A 127 3.35 8.61 -9.88
CA SER A 127 4.28 7.87 -9.01
C SER A 127 4.99 6.74 -9.77
N VAL A 128 4.25 5.99 -10.59
CA VAL A 128 4.84 4.92 -11.40
C VAL A 128 5.85 5.47 -12.40
N ARG A 129 5.52 6.56 -13.11
CA ARG A 129 6.39 7.18 -14.13
C ARG A 129 7.64 7.82 -13.52
N ASP A 130 7.46 8.68 -12.52
CA ASP A 130 8.53 9.52 -11.98
C ASP A 130 9.57 8.72 -11.20
N PHE A 131 9.15 7.62 -10.55
CA PHE A 131 10.05 6.76 -9.78
C PHE A 131 10.56 5.55 -10.58
N ASP A 132 10.23 5.41 -11.87
CA ASP A 132 10.61 4.23 -12.65
C ASP A 132 12.12 4.06 -12.80
N ALA A 133 12.86 5.18 -12.92
CA ALA A 133 14.30 5.20 -13.06
C ALA A 133 15.07 4.66 -11.83
N PHE A 134 14.38 4.41 -10.72
CA PHE A 134 14.95 3.86 -9.49
C PHE A 134 14.88 2.35 -9.41
N ARG A 135 14.03 1.66 -10.19
CA ARG A 135 14.02 0.19 -10.20
C ARG A 135 15.01 -0.37 -11.21
N PRO A 136 15.58 -1.55 -10.97
CA PRO A 136 16.29 -2.28 -12.02
C PRO A 136 15.32 -2.73 -13.13
N PRO A 137 15.84 -3.03 -14.33
CA PRO A 137 15.11 -3.79 -15.34
C PRO A 137 14.55 -5.09 -14.76
N LEU A 138 13.39 -5.52 -15.28
CA LEU A 138 12.75 -6.74 -14.81
C LEU A 138 13.58 -7.96 -15.23
N THR A 139 13.99 -8.79 -14.26
CA THR A 139 14.69 -10.05 -14.56
C THR A 139 13.70 -11.14 -14.97
N VAL A 140 14.20 -12.19 -15.61
CA VAL A 140 13.37 -13.34 -16.01
C VAL A 140 12.71 -14.00 -14.80
N GLU A 141 13.44 -14.13 -13.68
CA GLU A 141 12.94 -14.72 -12.43
C GLU A 141 11.85 -13.86 -11.81
N ASP A 142 12.04 -12.54 -11.78
CA ASP A 142 11.05 -11.61 -11.24
C ASP A 142 9.79 -11.56 -12.11
N ARG A 143 9.95 -11.64 -13.42
CA ARG A 143 8.82 -11.78 -14.35
C ARG A 143 8.07 -13.08 -14.12
N ALA A 144 8.74 -14.22 -14.04
CA ALA A 144 8.13 -15.53 -13.83
C ALA A 144 7.32 -15.60 -12.51
N ARG A 145 7.84 -15.00 -11.44
CA ARG A 145 7.13 -14.91 -10.14
C ARG A 145 5.78 -14.20 -10.21
N ARG A 146 5.58 -13.32 -11.20
CA ARG A 146 4.32 -12.61 -11.44
C ARG A 146 3.31 -13.42 -12.26
N LYS A 147 3.66 -14.64 -12.69
CA LYS A 147 2.78 -15.56 -13.43
C LYS A 147 2.16 -14.89 -14.66
N PRO A 148 2.98 -14.40 -15.61
CA PRO A 148 2.51 -13.64 -16.77
C PRO A 148 1.50 -14.39 -17.65
N GLU A 149 1.48 -15.71 -17.58
CA GLU A 149 0.49 -16.58 -18.21
C GLU A 149 -0.94 -16.40 -17.65
N LYS A 150 -1.08 -15.85 -16.44
CA LYS A 150 -2.38 -15.54 -15.81
C LYS A 150 -2.82 -14.10 -15.99
N LEU A 151 -1.99 -13.27 -16.61
CA LEU A 151 -2.25 -11.85 -16.81
C LEU A 151 -2.97 -11.60 -18.14
N THR A 152 -3.72 -10.50 -18.23
CA THR A 152 -4.20 -10.00 -19.52
C THR A 152 -3.02 -9.50 -20.37
N GLU A 153 -3.26 -9.26 -21.66
CA GLU A 153 -2.24 -8.66 -22.54
C GLU A 153 -1.77 -7.31 -22.00
N ARG A 154 -2.70 -6.42 -21.62
CA ARG A 154 -2.40 -5.12 -21.05
C ARG A 154 -1.58 -5.21 -19.76
N GLN A 155 -1.93 -6.14 -18.88
CA GLN A 155 -1.18 -6.37 -17.63
C GLN A 155 0.24 -6.91 -17.89
N ARG A 156 0.44 -7.71 -18.94
CA ARG A 156 1.78 -8.13 -19.36
C ARG A 156 2.60 -6.96 -19.90
N ASP A 157 2.01 -6.10 -20.72
CA ASP A 157 2.68 -4.88 -21.20
C ASP A 157 3.13 -4.01 -20.02
N TYR A 158 2.28 -3.88 -19.00
CA TYR A 158 2.63 -3.14 -17.78
C TYR A 158 3.65 -3.84 -16.89
N LEU A 159 3.60 -5.16 -16.80
CA LEU A 159 4.66 -5.91 -16.14
C LEU A 159 6.01 -5.66 -16.83
N ASP A 160 6.06 -5.76 -18.15
CA ASP A 160 7.30 -5.61 -18.91
C ASP A 160 7.81 -4.16 -18.91
N ARG A 161 6.89 -3.19 -19.00
CA ARG A 161 7.24 -1.76 -19.01
C ARG A 161 7.56 -1.19 -17.64
N TRP A 162 6.81 -1.54 -16.60
CA TRP A 162 6.85 -0.88 -15.27
C TRP A 162 7.30 -1.81 -14.13
N GLY A 163 7.55 -3.10 -14.44
CA GLY A 163 7.90 -4.13 -13.45
C GLY A 163 6.72 -4.60 -12.57
N TYR A 164 5.50 -4.12 -12.84
CA TYR A 164 4.30 -4.47 -12.07
C TYR A 164 3.04 -4.38 -12.93
N PRO A 165 2.13 -5.37 -12.88
CA PRO A 165 1.00 -5.44 -13.82
C PRO A 165 -0.20 -4.56 -13.44
N TYR A 166 -0.37 -4.22 -12.16
CA TYR A 166 -1.55 -3.51 -11.65
C TYR A 166 -1.26 -2.00 -11.47
N VAL A 167 -0.94 -1.34 -12.58
CA VAL A 167 -0.63 0.09 -12.67
C VAL A 167 -1.51 0.76 -13.72
N MET A 168 -1.51 2.10 -13.77
CA MET A 168 -2.27 2.90 -14.74
C MET A 168 -3.79 2.59 -14.68
N GLU A 169 -4.38 2.06 -15.74
CA GLU A 169 -5.79 1.67 -15.81
C GLU A 169 -6.12 0.45 -14.96
N GLU A 170 -5.12 -0.37 -14.64
CA GLU A 170 -5.26 -1.55 -13.76
C GLU A 170 -5.05 -1.18 -12.28
N PHE A 171 -4.76 0.08 -11.98
CA PHE A 171 -4.57 0.56 -10.61
C PHE A 171 -5.87 0.52 -9.81
N ARG A 172 -5.80 -0.04 -8.60
CA ARG A 172 -6.90 -0.01 -7.62
C ARG A 172 -6.34 0.33 -6.25
N PHE A 173 -6.68 1.51 -5.73
CA PHE A 173 -6.27 1.90 -4.39
C PHE A 173 -6.91 0.98 -3.34
N HIS A 174 -6.12 0.52 -2.39
CA HIS A 174 -6.57 -0.25 -1.25
C HIS A 174 -5.56 -0.15 -0.11
N MET A 175 -6.03 -0.14 1.13
CA MET A 175 -5.23 -0.30 2.34
C MET A 175 -5.61 -1.62 3.03
N THR A 176 -4.78 -2.63 2.81
CA THR A 176 -5.10 -4.03 3.14
C THR A 176 -5.16 -4.28 4.64
N LEU A 177 -6.20 -4.99 5.08
CA LEU A 177 -6.42 -5.38 6.48
C LEU A 177 -6.25 -6.90 6.69
N THR A 178 -6.47 -7.70 5.65
CA THR A 178 -6.37 -9.17 5.72
C THR A 178 -5.61 -9.74 4.53
N GLY A 179 -5.07 -10.94 4.67
CA GLY A 179 -4.75 -11.82 3.56
C GLY A 179 -6.01 -12.31 2.83
N ARG A 180 -5.82 -13.23 1.89
CA ARG A 180 -6.95 -13.86 1.19
C ARG A 180 -7.75 -14.72 2.18
N LEU A 181 -9.07 -14.60 2.11
CA LEU A 181 -10.02 -15.30 2.97
C LEU A 181 -10.92 -16.22 2.14
N ASP A 182 -11.19 -17.39 2.70
CA ASP A 182 -12.24 -18.28 2.21
C ASP A 182 -13.62 -17.62 2.35
N ALA A 183 -14.58 -18.07 1.53
CA ALA A 183 -15.90 -17.43 1.43
C ALA A 183 -16.62 -17.38 2.78
N ASP A 184 -16.59 -18.48 3.53
CA ASP A 184 -17.32 -18.64 4.80
C ASP A 184 -16.77 -17.75 5.92
N ARG A 185 -15.47 -17.45 5.89
CA ARG A 185 -14.81 -16.59 6.88
C ARG A 185 -15.04 -15.09 6.62
N ARG A 186 -15.31 -14.73 5.36
CA ARG A 186 -15.30 -13.34 4.92
C ARG A 186 -16.41 -12.50 5.54
N GLY A 187 -17.62 -13.04 5.67
CA GLY A 187 -18.79 -12.32 6.17
C GLY A 187 -18.58 -11.75 7.58
N PRO A 188 -18.37 -12.60 8.61
CA PRO A 188 -18.19 -12.15 9.98
C PRO A 188 -16.99 -11.20 10.17
N ILE A 189 -15.87 -11.46 9.47
CA ILE A 189 -14.68 -10.59 9.52
C ILE A 189 -14.99 -9.23 8.89
N LEU A 190 -15.67 -9.20 7.74
CA LEU A 190 -16.02 -7.97 7.06
C LEU A 190 -16.97 -7.10 7.91
N GLU A 191 -17.98 -7.70 8.53
CA GLU A 191 -18.89 -6.99 9.44
C GLU A 191 -18.13 -6.37 10.61
N MET A 192 -17.30 -7.14 11.31
CA MET A 192 -16.46 -6.63 12.41
C MET A 192 -15.57 -5.48 11.98
N LEU A 193 -14.91 -5.59 10.83
CA LEU A 193 -14.04 -4.52 10.32
C LEU A 193 -14.83 -3.27 9.93
N ARG A 194 -16.04 -3.42 9.37
CA ARG A 194 -16.93 -2.29 9.04
C ARG A 194 -17.39 -1.57 10.30
N ASP A 195 -17.80 -2.31 11.34
CA ASP A 195 -18.25 -1.73 12.60
C ASP A 195 -17.11 -0.95 13.29
N ARG A 196 -15.91 -1.53 13.35
CA ARG A 196 -14.71 -0.82 13.85
C ARG A 196 -14.42 0.44 13.04
N PHE A 197 -14.43 0.34 11.72
CA PHE A 197 -14.12 1.46 10.83
C PHE A 197 -15.15 2.59 10.97
N ALA A 198 -16.44 2.25 11.11
CA ALA A 198 -17.50 3.23 11.37
C ALA A 198 -17.24 4.03 12.66
N GLY A 199 -16.62 3.41 13.68
CA GLY A 199 -16.20 4.07 14.92
C GLY A 199 -15.20 5.22 14.72
N LEU A 200 -14.44 5.22 13.60
CA LEU A 200 -13.53 6.32 13.26
C LEU A 200 -14.25 7.59 12.79
N LYS A 201 -15.53 7.47 12.36
CA LYS A 201 -16.32 8.56 11.77
C LYS A 201 -15.58 9.27 10.63
N LEU A 202 -14.80 8.52 9.86
CA LEU A 202 -13.97 9.02 8.77
C LEU A 202 -14.77 9.05 7.46
N GLU A 203 -15.40 10.18 7.16
CA GLU A 203 -16.23 10.33 5.94
C GLU A 203 -15.40 10.65 4.69
N ARG A 204 -14.24 11.30 4.87
CA ARG A 204 -13.34 11.71 3.79
C ARG A 204 -11.90 11.47 4.18
N LEU A 205 -11.10 11.02 3.22
CA LEU A 205 -9.66 10.81 3.38
C LEU A 205 -8.93 11.50 2.23
N ALA A 206 -8.14 12.51 2.56
CA ALA A 206 -7.23 13.14 1.61
C ALA A 206 -5.96 12.28 1.46
N ILE A 207 -5.59 11.99 0.22
CA ILE A 207 -4.32 11.36 -0.13
C ILE A 207 -3.31 12.49 -0.35
N ASP A 208 -2.97 13.16 0.74
CA ASP A 208 -2.26 14.45 0.78
C ASP A 208 -0.74 14.32 0.90
N ARG A 209 -0.22 13.09 0.93
CA ARG A 209 1.21 12.82 1.13
C ARG A 209 1.64 11.54 0.43
N ILE A 210 2.95 11.46 0.23
CA ILE A 210 3.62 10.19 -0.03
C ILE A 210 4.55 9.87 1.14
N ALA A 211 4.74 8.58 1.38
CA ALA A 211 5.61 8.03 2.39
C ALA A 211 6.56 7.03 1.70
N LEU A 212 7.85 7.14 2.02
CA LEU A 212 8.86 6.18 1.59
C LEU A 212 8.99 5.11 2.68
N PHE A 213 8.65 3.89 2.29
CA PHE A 213 8.82 2.71 3.14
C PHE A 213 10.09 1.97 2.73
N LYS A 214 10.80 1.42 3.71
CA LYS A 214 12.00 0.59 3.50
C LYS A 214 11.83 -0.75 4.21
N GLN A 215 12.29 -1.80 3.56
CA GLN A 215 12.48 -3.11 4.15
C GLN A 215 13.92 -3.55 3.94
N ASP A 216 14.63 -3.76 5.03
CA ASP A 216 16.07 -4.05 5.01
C ASP A 216 16.36 -5.48 4.51
N ASP A 217 15.52 -6.46 4.83
CA ASP A 217 15.68 -7.85 4.38
C ASP A 217 14.34 -8.62 4.29
N ALA A 218 14.40 -9.92 3.93
CA ALA A 218 13.20 -10.73 3.75
C ALA A 218 12.40 -11.03 5.03
N LYS A 219 13.04 -10.95 6.20
CA LYS A 219 12.50 -11.29 7.53
C LYS A 219 11.93 -10.07 8.26
N THR A 220 12.41 -8.87 7.92
CA THR A 220 11.92 -7.61 8.50
C THR A 220 10.62 -7.14 7.85
N HIS A 221 9.84 -6.35 8.57
CA HIS A 221 8.69 -5.63 8.01
C HIS A 221 9.14 -4.32 7.36
N PHE A 222 8.29 -3.73 6.52
CA PHE A 222 8.54 -2.39 6.02
C PHE A 222 8.31 -1.33 7.11
N ARG A 223 9.27 -0.41 7.25
CA ARG A 223 9.18 0.78 8.12
C ARG A 223 9.16 2.06 7.29
N ILE A 224 8.53 3.09 7.82
CA ILE A 224 8.54 4.44 7.21
C ILE A 224 9.90 5.08 7.48
N ILE A 225 10.53 5.64 6.43
CA ILE A 225 11.81 6.36 6.53
C ILE A 225 11.74 7.81 6.04
N GLY A 226 10.58 8.24 5.54
CA GLY A 226 10.34 9.63 5.16
C GLY A 226 8.89 9.83 4.70
N GLU A 227 8.39 11.05 4.88
CA GLU A 227 7.05 11.48 4.46
C GLU A 227 7.12 12.89 3.91
N TRP A 228 6.36 13.15 2.85
CA TRP A 228 6.30 14.46 2.19
C TRP A 228 4.86 14.79 1.83
N THR A 229 4.37 15.94 2.33
CA THR A 229 3.06 16.49 1.98
C THR A 229 3.08 16.98 0.53
N LEU A 230 2.06 16.63 -0.23
CA LEU A 230 1.87 17.03 -1.61
C LEU A 230 1.50 18.51 -1.69
N ALA A 231 2.15 19.25 -2.58
CA ALA A 231 1.81 20.63 -2.89
C ALA A 231 0.45 20.68 -3.60
N GLN A 232 -0.49 21.41 -3.00
CA GLN A 232 -1.82 21.61 -3.55
C GLN A 232 -1.80 22.75 -4.58
N SER A 233 -2.30 22.47 -5.79
CA SER A 233 -2.62 23.54 -6.76
C SER A 233 -3.77 24.39 -6.22
N SER A 234 -3.66 25.72 -6.38
CA SER A 234 -4.73 26.67 -6.02
C SER A 234 -6.01 26.47 -6.84
#